data_AF-A0A3M1PUL9-F1
#
_entry.id   AF-A0A3M1PUL9-F1
#
_cell.length_a   1.000
_cell.length_b   1.000
_cell.length_c   1.000
_cell.angle_alpha   90.00
_cell.angle_beta   90.00
_cell.angle_gamma   90.00
#
_symmetry.space_group_name_H-M   'P 1'
#
loop_
_entity.id
_entity.type
_entity.pdbx_description
1 polymer ?
#
loop_
_entity_poly.entity_id
_entity_poly.type
_entity_poly.pdbx_seq_one_letter_code
_entity_poly.pdbx_strand_id
1 'polypeptide(L)'
;PTWQATLVFADGQRLVFDGPKDLFRYLQEPSLRLPGRSPAEVRQVWVTEYYSATPIPARDVFFIAGSDVMGPMGAELVPVKGRKQAETFMRDHGGRRVMVFDGLELKPVD
;
A
#
# COMPACT_ATOMS: atom_id res chain seq x y z
N PRO A 1 -4.37 -5.70 12.91
CA PRO A 1 -4.27 -4.49 12.06
C PRO A 1 -5.50 -4.34 11.16
N THR A 2 -6.11 -3.15 11.10
CA THR A 2 -7.11 -2.84 10.08
C THR A 2 -6.36 -2.48 8.79
N TRP A 3 -6.31 -3.41 7.84
CA TRP A 3 -5.53 -3.32 6.59
C TRP A 3 -5.95 -2.20 5.63
N GLN A 4 -6.96 -1.41 6.00
CA GLN A 4 -7.57 -0.40 5.17
C GLN A 4 -6.56 0.51 4.47
N ALA A 5 -6.79 0.71 3.17
CA ALA A 5 -6.08 1.67 2.36
C ALA A 5 -7.07 2.64 1.72
N THR A 6 -6.63 3.85 1.39
CA THR A 6 -7.52 4.90 0.84
C THR A 6 -6.83 5.71 -0.25
N LEU A 7 -7.52 5.88 -1.36
CA LEU A 7 -7.20 6.86 -2.41
C LEU A 7 -8.10 8.08 -2.23
N VAL A 8 -7.52 9.28 -2.38
CA VAL A 8 -8.25 10.55 -2.40
C VAL A 8 -7.99 11.24 -3.73
N PHE A 9 -9.06 11.55 -4.47
CA PHE A 9 -9.01 12.26 -5.74
C PHE A 9 -8.97 13.78 -5.55
N ALA A 10 -8.69 14.50 -6.64
CA ALA A 10 -8.63 15.96 -6.67
C ALA A 10 -9.95 16.65 -6.29
N ASP A 11 -11.09 16.00 -6.56
CA ASP A 11 -12.44 16.44 -6.17
C ASP A 11 -12.77 16.13 -4.69
N GLY A 12 -11.85 15.51 -3.95
CA GLY A 12 -12.00 15.12 -2.55
C GLY A 12 -12.73 13.79 -2.33
N GLN A 13 -13.26 13.15 -3.39
CA GLN A 13 -13.88 11.84 -3.27
C GLN A 13 -12.83 10.77 -2.93
N ARG A 14 -13.28 9.73 -2.22
CA ARG A 14 -12.40 8.70 -1.66
C ARG A 14 -12.81 7.33 -2.14
N LEU A 15 -11.83 6.48 -2.41
CA LEU A 15 -12.01 5.03 -2.50
C LEU A 15 -11.29 4.38 -1.35
N VAL A 16 -11.98 3.45 -0.70
CA VAL A 16 -11.48 2.69 0.45
C VAL A 16 -11.34 1.24 0.02
N PHE A 17 -10.21 0.64 0.37
CA PHE A 17 -9.84 -0.72 -0.03
C PHE A 17 -9.57 -1.55 1.21
N ASP A 18 -9.76 -2.87 1.10
CA ASP A 18 -9.51 -3.82 2.18
C ASP A 18 -8.03 -3.90 2.56
N GLY A 19 -7.13 -3.63 1.61
CA GLY A 19 -5.70 -3.73 1.77
C GLY A 19 -4.89 -2.86 0.79
N PRO A 20 -3.60 -2.61 1.06
CA PRO A 20 -2.70 -1.94 0.13
C PRO A 20 -2.58 -2.66 -1.21
N LYS A 21 -2.54 -4.01 -1.22
CA LYS A 21 -2.52 -4.79 -2.46
C LYS A 21 -3.69 -4.43 -3.37
N ASP A 22 -4.91 -4.41 -2.86
CA ASP A 22 -6.10 -4.17 -3.68
C ASP A 22 -6.10 -2.74 -4.22
N LEU A 23 -5.65 -1.77 -3.42
CA LEU A 23 -5.43 -0.39 -3.86
C LEU A 23 -4.42 -0.32 -5.01
N PHE A 24 -3.26 -0.97 -4.89
CA PHE A 24 -2.23 -0.89 -5.93
C PHE A 24 -2.62 -1.67 -7.19
N ARG A 25 -3.39 -2.76 -7.07
CA ARG A 25 -4.02 -3.42 -8.22
C ARG A 25 -4.98 -2.49 -8.94
N TYR A 26 -5.83 -1.75 -8.22
CA TYR A 26 -6.73 -0.75 -8.82
C TYR A 26 -5.96 0.34 -9.60
N LEU A 27 -4.83 0.83 -9.05
CA LEU A 27 -4.02 1.85 -9.74
C LEU A 27 -3.38 1.30 -11.02
N GLN A 28 -2.94 0.04 -11.03
CA GLN A 28 -2.19 -0.55 -12.14
C GLN A 28 -3.07 -1.20 -13.21
N GLU A 29 -4.23 -1.77 -12.85
CA GLU A 29 -5.09 -2.54 -13.75
C GLU A 29 -6.24 -1.65 -14.30
N PRO A 30 -6.21 -1.22 -15.58
CA PRO A 30 -7.24 -0.34 -16.12
C PRO A 30 -8.65 -0.91 -16.05
N SER A 31 -8.79 -2.24 -16.14
CA SER A 31 -10.08 -2.95 -16.08
C SER A 31 -10.75 -2.90 -14.70
N LEU A 32 -10.00 -2.62 -13.63
CA LEU A 32 -10.54 -2.49 -12.27
C LEU A 32 -11.00 -1.06 -11.96
N ARG A 33 -10.68 -0.09 -12.82
CA ARG A 33 -10.97 1.32 -12.56
C ARG A 33 -12.44 1.64 -12.74
N LEU A 34 -12.95 2.50 -11.87
CA LEU A 34 -14.31 3.03 -12.00
C LEU A 34 -14.40 3.92 -13.24
N PRO A 35 -15.55 3.91 -13.95
CA PRO A 35 -15.78 4.83 -15.06
C PRO A 35 -15.55 6.29 -14.64
N GLY A 36 -14.85 7.04 -15.49
CA GLY A 36 -14.54 8.45 -15.22
C GLY A 36 -13.49 8.71 -14.16
N ARG A 37 -12.75 7.68 -13.68
CA ARG A 37 -11.61 7.85 -12.78
C ARG A 37 -10.29 7.64 -13.49
N SER A 38 -9.37 8.58 -13.30
CA SER A 38 -7.99 8.47 -13.74
C SER A 38 -7.01 8.42 -12.56
N PRO A 39 -5.96 7.57 -12.61
CA PRO A 39 -4.85 7.65 -11.65
C PRO A 39 -4.20 9.03 -11.59
N ALA A 40 -4.23 9.81 -12.68
CA ALA A 40 -3.70 11.17 -12.71
C ALA A 40 -4.47 12.16 -11.80
N GLU A 41 -5.69 11.81 -11.39
CA GLU A 41 -6.50 12.64 -10.50
C GLU A 41 -6.27 12.31 -9.02
N VAL A 42 -5.51 11.25 -8.71
CA VAL A 42 -5.19 10.86 -7.34
C VAL A 42 -4.24 11.90 -6.74
N ARG A 43 -4.60 12.41 -5.55
CA ARG A 43 -3.80 13.40 -4.81
C ARG A 43 -3.19 12.85 -3.55
N GLN A 44 -3.85 11.88 -2.91
CA GLN A 44 -3.35 11.26 -1.70
C GLN A 44 -3.61 9.77 -1.72
N VAL A 45 -2.65 9.03 -1.18
CA VAL A 45 -2.71 7.60 -0.97
C VAL A 45 -2.33 7.35 0.47
N TRP A 46 -3.22 6.71 1.22
CA TRP A 46 -3.07 6.40 2.64
C TRP A 46 -3.15 4.91 2.84
N VAL A 47 -2.33 4.39 3.75
CA VAL A 47 -2.30 2.98 4.13
C VAL A 47 -2.18 2.87 5.64
N THR A 48 -2.76 1.83 6.24
CA THR A 48 -2.52 1.55 7.65
C THR A 48 -1.14 0.93 7.84
N GLU A 49 -0.29 1.59 8.63
CA GLU A 49 1.05 1.09 8.96
C GLU A 49 0.97 -0.11 9.92
N TYR A 50 1.80 -1.12 9.68
CA TYR A 50 1.70 -2.43 10.31
C TYR A 50 1.90 -2.40 11.84
N TYR A 51 2.88 -1.67 12.34
CA TYR A 51 3.25 -1.66 13.75
C TYR A 51 2.39 -0.69 14.58
N SER A 52 2.13 0.51 14.06
CA SER A 52 1.35 1.53 14.77
C SER A 52 -0.15 1.37 14.59
N ALA A 53 -0.59 0.61 13.58
CA ALA A 53 -1.99 0.47 13.19
C ALA A 53 -2.69 1.83 12.89
N THR A 54 -1.92 2.82 12.42
CA THR A 54 -2.45 4.15 12.07
C THR A 54 -2.37 4.41 10.57
N PRO A 55 -3.31 5.17 9.98
CA PRO A 55 -3.17 5.66 8.60
C PRO A 55 -1.96 6.56 8.43
N ILE A 56 -1.12 6.28 7.43
CA ILE A 56 0.08 7.04 7.07
C ILE A 56 0.10 7.23 5.54
N PRO A 57 0.68 8.33 5.01
CA PRO A 57 0.87 8.47 3.58
C PRO A 57 1.68 7.31 3.00
N ALA A 58 1.23 6.73 1.89
CA ALA A 58 1.88 5.58 1.26
C ALA A 58 3.34 5.84 0.82
N ARG A 59 3.70 7.11 0.60
CA ARG A 59 5.06 7.53 0.27
C ARG A 59 6.04 7.42 1.45
N ASP A 60 5.54 7.32 2.68
CA ASP A 60 6.35 7.37 3.91
C ASP A 60 6.65 5.97 4.48
N VAL A 61 6.32 4.91 3.74
CA VAL A 61 6.44 3.51 4.16
C VAL A 61 7.10 2.66 3.09
N PHE A 62 7.71 1.57 3.53
CA PHE A 62 8.11 0.45 2.68
C PHE A 62 6.94 -0.51 2.54
N PHE A 63 6.77 -1.09 1.35
CA PHE A 63 5.82 -2.16 1.08
C PHE A 63 6.59 -3.48 0.95
N ILE A 64 6.35 -4.40 1.87
CA ILE A 64 7.02 -5.70 1.89
C ILE A 64 6.07 -6.75 1.33
N ALA A 65 6.50 -7.46 0.30
CA ALA A 65 5.71 -8.48 -0.37
C ALA A 65 6.28 -9.89 -0.12
N GLY A 66 5.39 -10.87 0.02
CA GLY A 66 5.75 -12.28 0.13
C GLY A 66 6.25 -12.70 1.51
N SER A 67 5.83 -11.99 2.56
CA SER A 67 5.91 -12.42 3.96
C SER A 67 4.84 -13.46 4.30
N ASP A 68 4.89 -14.00 5.52
CA ASP A 68 3.83 -14.85 6.09
C ASP A 68 2.63 -14.06 6.68
N VAL A 69 2.77 -12.74 6.84
CA VAL A 69 1.68 -11.85 7.28
C VAL A 69 0.63 -11.69 6.18
N MET A 70 -0.63 -11.95 6.55
CA MET A 70 -1.77 -11.96 5.64
C MET A 70 -2.74 -10.79 5.91
N GLY A 71 -3.24 -10.20 4.83
CA GLY A 71 -4.37 -9.29 4.80
C GLY A 71 -5.72 -10.02 4.72
N PRO A 72 -6.85 -9.29 4.75
CA PRO A 72 -8.19 -9.87 4.63
C PRO A 72 -8.39 -10.62 3.31
N MET A 73 -7.64 -10.23 2.28
CA MET A 73 -7.67 -10.82 0.93
C MET A 73 -6.48 -11.76 0.67
N GLY A 74 -5.87 -12.33 1.72
CA GLY A 74 -4.75 -13.27 1.61
C GLY A 74 -3.38 -12.59 1.64
N ALA A 75 -2.44 -13.04 0.80
CA ALA A 75 -1.10 -12.46 0.74
C ALA A 75 -1.17 -10.95 0.47
N GLU A 76 -0.37 -10.17 1.18
CA GLU A 76 -0.52 -8.72 1.27
C GLU A 76 0.78 -7.96 0.97
N LEU A 77 0.64 -6.67 0.63
CA LEU A 77 1.71 -5.68 0.58
C LEU A 77 1.77 -4.97 1.93
N VAL A 78 2.63 -5.43 2.83
CA VAL A 78 2.64 -4.97 4.22
C VAL A 78 3.35 -3.61 4.32
N PRO A 79 2.66 -2.54 4.78
CA PRO A 79 3.26 -1.21 4.92
C PRO A 79 4.02 -1.10 6.23
N VAL A 80 5.33 -0.84 6.15
CA VAL A 80 6.21 -0.71 7.32
C VAL A 80 6.95 0.62 7.26
N LYS A 81 6.84 1.42 8.32
CA LYS A 81 7.51 2.72 8.39
C LYS A 81 8.92 2.60 8.94
N GLY A 82 9.90 3.04 8.14
CA GLY A 82 11.30 3.14 8.55
C GLY A 82 12.12 1.89 8.23
N ARG A 83 13.38 2.10 7.85
CA ARG A 83 14.27 1.04 7.36
C ARG A 83 14.54 -0.02 8.42
N LYS A 84 14.83 0.39 9.66
CA LYS A 84 15.10 -0.53 10.77
C LYS A 84 13.90 -1.44 11.06
N GLN A 85 12.69 -0.89 10.99
CA GLN A 85 11.45 -1.64 11.19
C GLN A 85 11.21 -2.60 10.01
N ALA A 86 11.45 -2.17 8.77
CA ALA A 86 11.36 -3.04 7.59
C ALA A 86 12.33 -4.22 7.67
N GLU A 87 13.59 -3.98 8.06
CA GLU A 87 14.58 -5.03 8.29
C GLU A 87 14.16 -5.98 9.42
N THR A 88 13.50 -5.46 10.45
CA THR A 88 13.00 -6.27 11.57
C THR A 88 11.83 -7.14 11.13
N PHE A 89 10.85 -6.55 10.46
CA PHE A 89 9.74 -7.25 9.85
C PHE A 89 10.24 -8.39 8.95
N MET A 90 11.24 -8.14 8.11
CA MET A 90 11.76 -9.17 7.21
C MET A 90 12.45 -10.34 7.92
N ARG A 91 13.10 -10.10 9.05
CA ARG A 91 13.68 -11.18 9.86
C ARG A 91 12.59 -12.03 10.52
N ASP A 92 11.53 -11.39 10.99
CA ASP A 92 10.50 -12.03 11.80
C ASP A 92 9.45 -12.75 10.93
N HIS A 93 9.13 -12.19 9.76
CA HIS A 93 8.02 -12.59 8.90
C HIS A 93 8.44 -13.00 7.48
N GLY A 94 9.74 -12.93 7.19
CA GLY A 94 10.25 -13.05 5.83
C GLY A 94 9.83 -11.86 4.95
N GLY A 95 9.85 -12.08 3.64
CA GLY A 95 9.61 -11.03 2.65
C GLY A 95 10.59 -11.20 1.50
N ARG A 96 10.07 -11.19 0.28
CA ARG A 96 10.85 -11.46 -0.93
C ARG A 96 11.21 -10.18 -1.68
N ARG A 97 10.43 -9.12 -1.48
CA ARG A 97 10.59 -7.83 -2.15
C ARG A 97 10.24 -6.71 -1.20
N VAL A 98 11.03 -5.65 -1.25
CA VAL A 98 10.77 -4.38 -0.60
C VAL A 98 10.55 -3.34 -1.69
N MET A 99 9.48 -2.57 -1.58
CA MET A 99 9.12 -1.54 -2.55
C MET A 99 8.81 -0.22 -1.84
N VAL A 100 8.87 0.87 -2.58
CA VAL A 100 8.41 2.20 -2.16
C VAL A 100 7.42 2.74 -3.18
N PHE A 101 6.52 3.60 -2.73
CA PHE A 101 5.60 4.30 -3.63
C PHE A 101 6.14 5.71 -3.93
N ASP A 102 6.38 6.01 -5.21
CA ASP A 102 6.94 7.30 -5.64
C ASP A 102 5.88 8.39 -5.90
N GLY A 103 4.60 8.05 -5.71
CA GLY A 103 3.46 8.91 -6.04
C GLY A 103 2.71 8.49 -7.31
N LEU A 104 3.31 7.63 -8.14
CA LEU A 104 2.70 7.08 -9.34
C LEU A 104 2.63 5.55 -9.30
N GLU A 105 3.73 4.90 -8.95
CA GLU A 105 3.84 3.44 -8.96
C GLU A 105 4.70 2.89 -7.80
N LEU A 106 4.60 1.58 -7.57
CA LEU A 106 5.49 0.88 -6.64
C LEU A 106 6.80 0.57 -7.36
N LYS A 107 7.92 0.91 -6.72
CA LYS A 107 9.27 0.64 -7.23
C LYS A 107 10.04 -0.23 -6.24
N PRO A 108 10.78 -1.25 -6.70
CA PRO A 108 11.71 -1.98 -5.85
C PRO A 108 12.71 -1.04 -5.17
N VAL A 109 13.08 -1.37 -3.94
CA VAL A 109 14.25 -0.78 -3.29
C VAL A 109 15.45 -1.64 -3.65
N ASP A 110 16.41 -1.06 -4.37
CA ASP A 110 17.71 -1.68 -4.68
C ASP A 110 18.61 -1.79 -3.45
#